data_AF-A0AAW0FN59-F1
#
_entry.id   AF-A0AAW0FN59-F1
#
_cell.length_a   1.000
_cell.length_b   1.000
_cell.length_c   1.000
_cell.angle_alpha   90.00
_cell.angle_beta   90.00
_cell.angle_gamma   90.00
#
_symmetry.space_group_name_H-M   'P 1'
#
loop_
_entity.id
_entity.type
_entity.pdbx_description
1 polymer ?
#
loop_
_entity_poly.entity_id
_entity_poly.type
_entity_poly.pdbx_seq_one_letter_code
_entity_poly.pdbx_strand_id
1 'polypeptide(L)'
;MKTNNQLVDGTEYPKSWSAVVLLAMIFYVASYATGLGNVPWQQGEMFSLEVRGIGTSLATTTNWAMNLIIGSTYLSLMDKITPAGAFGFYAGLCLLGWLFDVFCFPETAGLSLEEVQLIFKDGFGVKESERLRKEREMLAQEKKAKAAEAATA
;
A
#
# COMPACT_ATOMS: atom_id res chain seq x y z
N MET A 1 2.41 -24.16 -20.88
CA MET A 1 3.53 -25.13 -20.95
C MET A 1 3.70 -25.71 -19.55
N LYS A 2 3.33 -26.98 -19.32
CA LYS A 2 3.48 -27.63 -18.00
C LYS A 2 4.89 -28.22 -17.94
N THR A 3 5.81 -27.60 -17.19
CA THR A 3 7.22 -28.05 -17.15
C THR A 3 7.47 -29.19 -16.16
N ASN A 4 6.45 -29.74 -15.47
CA ASN A 4 6.58 -30.87 -14.51
C ASN A 4 7.82 -30.79 -13.60
N ASN A 5 8.26 -29.58 -13.27
CA ASN A 5 9.48 -29.30 -12.51
C ASN A 5 10.78 -29.94 -13.08
N GLN A 6 10.82 -30.27 -14.36
CA GLN A 6 12.00 -30.78 -15.06
C GLN A 6 12.57 -29.67 -15.94
N LEU A 7 13.84 -29.35 -15.71
CA LEU A 7 14.61 -28.50 -16.61
C LEU A 7 14.79 -29.27 -17.93
N VAL A 8 14.52 -28.62 -19.06
CA VAL A 8 14.67 -29.28 -20.36
C VAL A 8 16.16 -29.23 -20.70
N ASP A 9 16.83 -30.37 -20.54
CA ASP A 9 18.25 -30.51 -20.87
C ASP A 9 18.51 -30.06 -22.33
N GLY A 10 19.51 -29.19 -22.51
CA GLY A 10 19.87 -28.64 -23.83
C GLY A 10 19.14 -27.37 -24.26
N THR A 11 18.29 -26.78 -23.41
CA THR A 11 17.68 -25.45 -23.68
C THR A 11 18.51 -24.32 -23.09
N GLU A 12 18.94 -23.38 -23.95
CA GLU A 12 19.64 -22.18 -23.50
C GLU A 12 18.61 -21.15 -22.99
N TYR A 13 18.48 -21.04 -21.67
CA TYR A 13 17.61 -20.03 -21.07
C TYR A 13 18.20 -18.64 -21.28
N PRO A 14 17.46 -17.69 -21.86
CA PRO A 14 17.98 -16.36 -22.11
C PRO A 14 18.23 -15.64 -20.77
N LYS A 15 19.52 -15.54 -20.41
CA LYS A 15 20.00 -14.90 -19.17
C LYS A 15 19.48 -13.48 -18.99
N SER A 16 19.28 -12.74 -20.08
CA SER A 16 18.72 -11.39 -20.06
C SER A 16 17.28 -11.36 -19.52
N TRP A 17 16.39 -12.23 -19.99
CA TRP A 17 15.01 -12.29 -19.53
C TRP A 17 14.91 -12.77 -18.07
N SER A 18 15.72 -13.75 -17.68
CA SER A 18 15.78 -14.20 -16.28
C SER A 18 16.24 -13.08 -15.34
N ALA A 19 17.27 -12.31 -15.74
CA ALA A 19 17.75 -11.17 -14.97
C ALA A 19 16.69 -10.06 -14.86
N VAL A 20 15.97 -9.77 -15.94
CA VAL A 20 14.86 -8.79 -15.94
C VAL A 20 13.75 -9.21 -14.99
N VAL A 21 13.32 -10.48 -15.03
CA VAL A 21 12.28 -11.00 -14.12
C VAL A 21 12.74 -10.92 -12.66
N LEU A 22 13.99 -11.31 -12.38
CA LEU A 22 14.53 -11.24 -11.02
C LEU A 22 14.58 -9.81 -10.49
N LEU A 23 15.06 -8.86 -11.28
CA LEU A 23 15.08 -7.44 -10.91
C LEU A 23 13.67 -6.89 -10.69
N ALA A 24 12.72 -7.26 -11.55
CA ALA A 24 11.32 -6.86 -11.39
C ALA A 24 10.71 -7.42 -10.10
N MET A 25 11.01 -8.67 -9.74
CA MET A 25 10.56 -9.27 -8.48
C MET A 25 11.16 -8.58 -7.26
N ILE A 26 12.46 -8.26 -7.29
CA ILE A 26 13.12 -7.52 -6.20
C ILE A 26 12.48 -6.14 -6.03
N PHE A 27 12.28 -5.41 -7.12
CA PHE A 27 11.66 -4.10 -7.09
C PHE A 27 10.22 -4.15 -6.56
N TYR A 28 9.45 -5.15 -7.00
CA TYR A 28 8.10 -5.38 -6.52
C TYR A 28 8.06 -5.64 -5.01
N VAL A 29 8.90 -6.55 -4.51
CA VAL A 29 8.96 -6.89 -3.07
C VAL A 29 9.43 -5.71 -2.24
N ALA A 30 10.45 -4.97 -2.71
CA ALA A 30 10.95 -3.78 -2.03
C ALA A 30 9.85 -2.70 -1.93
N SER A 31 9.16 -2.40 -3.03
CA SER A 31 8.06 -1.43 -3.06
C SER A 31 6.90 -1.84 -2.16
N TYR A 32 6.54 -3.13 -2.17
CA TYR A 32 5.52 -3.68 -1.28
C TYR A 32 5.93 -3.50 0.19
N ALA A 33 7.15 -3.87 0.56
CA ALA A 33 7.63 -3.80 1.94
C ALA A 33 7.64 -2.38 2.52
N THR A 34 7.89 -1.36 1.68
CA THR A 34 7.92 0.05 2.12
C THR A 34 6.56 0.71 2.22
N GLY A 35 5.52 0.15 1.60
CA GLY A 35 4.18 0.76 1.53
C GLY A 35 3.10 -0.19 2.01
N LEU A 36 2.56 -1.00 1.09
CA LEU A 36 1.42 -1.90 1.37
C LEU A 36 1.73 -2.98 2.41
N GLY A 37 3.00 -3.28 2.66
CA GLY A 37 3.45 -4.24 3.66
C GLY A 37 3.31 -3.74 5.10
N ASN A 38 3.33 -2.42 5.34
CA ASN A 38 3.31 -1.83 6.68
C ASN A 38 2.14 -0.86 6.90
N VAL A 39 1.79 -0.02 5.92
CA VAL A 39 0.79 1.05 6.05
C VAL A 39 -0.59 0.51 6.43
N PRO A 40 -1.15 -0.53 5.78
CA PRO A 40 -2.47 -1.05 6.12
C PRO A 40 -2.56 -1.64 7.54
N TRP A 41 -1.43 -2.00 8.15
CA TRP A 41 -1.41 -2.51 9.52
C TRP A 41 -1.45 -1.40 10.58
N GLN A 42 -1.28 -0.14 10.18
CA GLN A 42 -1.55 1.03 11.03
C GLN A 42 -3.03 1.43 11.03
N GLN A 43 -3.92 0.61 10.43
CA GLN A 43 -5.37 0.82 10.38
C GLN A 43 -6.05 1.20 11.72
N GLY A 44 -5.46 0.83 12.86
CA GLY A 44 -5.96 1.19 14.18
C GLY A 44 -6.04 2.70 14.43
N GLU A 45 -5.20 3.49 13.75
CA GLU A 45 -5.18 4.96 13.84
C GLU A 45 -6.42 5.60 13.20
N MET A 46 -7.03 4.91 12.22
CA MET A 46 -8.20 5.40 11.49
C MET A 46 -9.48 5.34 12.34
N PHE A 47 -9.50 4.47 13.34
CA PHE A 47 -10.69 4.21 14.16
C PHE A 47 -10.65 4.96 15.49
N SER A 48 -11.83 5.46 15.89
CA SER A 48 -12.02 6.06 17.23
C SER A 48 -11.75 5.01 18.31
N LEU A 49 -11.36 5.48 19.50
CA LEU A 49 -11.03 4.59 20.63
C LEU A 49 -12.15 3.60 20.96
N GLU A 50 -13.41 4.03 20.83
CA GLU A 50 -14.59 3.22 21.17
C GLU A 50 -14.79 2.02 20.23
N VAL A 51 -14.48 2.17 18.93
CA VAL A 51 -14.72 1.13 17.92
C VAL A 51 -13.44 0.50 17.38
N ARG A 52 -12.26 0.98 17.79
CA ARG A 52 -10.96 0.53 17.27
C ARG A 52 -10.78 -0.98 17.30
N GLY A 53 -11.17 -1.64 18.39
CA GLY A 53 -11.04 -3.08 18.53
C GLY A 53 -11.83 -3.85 17.46
N ILE A 54 -13.09 -3.47 17.25
CA ILE A 54 -13.97 -4.12 16.25
C ILE A 54 -13.58 -3.71 14.83
N GLY A 55 -13.26 -2.43 14.60
CA GLY A 55 -12.82 -1.94 13.28
C GLY A 55 -11.56 -2.65 12.80
N THR A 56 -10.56 -2.76 13.67
CA THR A 56 -9.29 -3.43 13.36
C THR A 56 -9.47 -4.94 13.16
N SER A 57 -10.32 -5.59 13.95
CA SER A 57 -10.58 -7.04 13.79
C SER A 57 -11.32 -7.34 12.49
N LEU A 58 -12.28 -6.50 12.11
CA LEU A 58 -13.00 -6.65 10.84
C LEU A 58 -12.06 -6.45 9.65
N ALA A 59 -11.27 -5.37 9.63
CA ALA A 59 -10.33 -5.10 8.55
C ALA A 59 -9.24 -6.18 8.43
N THR A 60 -8.73 -6.69 9.56
CA THR A 60 -7.83 -7.85 9.57
C THR A 60 -8.50 -9.12 9.04
N THR A 61 -9.73 -9.40 9.45
CA THR A 61 -10.49 -10.56 8.97
C THR A 61 -10.73 -10.48 7.46
N THR A 62 -11.09 -9.30 6.95
CA THR A 62 -11.25 -9.05 5.51
C THR A 62 -9.93 -9.31 4.77
N ASN A 63 -8.80 -8.86 5.29
CA ASN A 63 -7.49 -9.13 4.70
C ASN A 63 -7.22 -10.64 4.56
N TRP A 64 -7.38 -11.41 5.65
CA TRP A 64 -7.16 -12.85 5.62
C TRP A 64 -8.17 -13.60 4.75
N ALA A 65 -9.43 -13.16 4.71
CA ALA A 65 -10.44 -13.72 3.83
C ALA A 65 -10.07 -13.51 2.35
N MET A 66 -9.63 -12.31 1.98
CA MET A 66 -9.17 -12.03 0.62
C MET A 66 -7.90 -12.80 0.28
N ASN A 67 -6.97 -12.94 1.24
CA ASN A 67 -5.76 -13.76 1.06
C ASN A 67 -6.12 -15.22 0.73
N LEU A 68 -7.08 -15.81 1.45
CA LEU A 68 -7.57 -17.18 1.19
C LEU A 68 -8.22 -17.29 -0.19
N ILE A 69 -9.04 -16.33 -0.59
CA ILE A 69 -9.70 -16.32 -1.91
C ILE A 69 -8.65 -16.24 -3.01
N ILE A 70 -7.70 -15.31 -2.93
CA ILE A 70 -6.65 -15.16 -3.93
C ILE A 70 -5.78 -16.43 -3.97
N GLY A 71 -5.33 -16.92 -2.81
CA GLY A 71 -4.49 -18.12 -2.73
C GLY A 71 -5.16 -19.37 -3.33
N SER A 72 -6.46 -19.54 -3.12
CA SER A 72 -7.22 -20.68 -3.66
C SER A 72 -7.59 -20.54 -5.14
N THR A 73 -7.75 -19.32 -5.65
CA THR A 73 -8.22 -19.08 -7.03
C THR A 73 -7.11 -18.74 -8.02
N TYR A 74 -5.94 -18.30 -7.56
CA TYR A 74 -4.85 -17.78 -8.40
C TYR A 74 -4.40 -18.77 -9.49
N LEU A 75 -4.15 -20.03 -9.12
CA LEU A 75 -3.73 -21.06 -10.08
C LEU A 75 -4.81 -21.33 -11.13
N SER A 76 -6.07 -21.43 -10.70
CA SER A 76 -7.21 -21.61 -11.60
C SER A 76 -7.41 -20.42 -12.55
N LEU A 77 -7.12 -19.20 -12.10
CA LEU A 77 -7.19 -18.00 -12.93
C LEU A 77 -6.09 -18.03 -13.99
N MET A 78 -4.84 -18.32 -13.61
CA MET A 78 -3.72 -18.43 -14.56
C MET A 78 -3.98 -19.47 -15.64
N ASP A 79 -4.57 -20.61 -15.28
CA ASP A 79 -4.91 -21.67 -16.24
C ASP A 79 -6.00 -21.23 -17.23
N LYS A 80 -6.95 -20.39 -16.81
CA LYS A 80 -8.09 -19.94 -17.63
C LYS A 80 -7.75 -18.78 -18.56
N ILE A 81 -7.02 -17.77 -18.08
CA ILE A 81 -6.80 -16.51 -18.81
C ILE A 81 -5.34 -16.25 -19.18
N THR A 82 -4.47 -17.27 -19.03
CA THR A 82 -3.01 -17.23 -19.19
C THR A 82 -2.29 -16.46 -18.07
N PRO A 83 -0.98 -16.70 -17.87
CA PRO A 83 -0.18 -15.93 -16.90
C PRO A 83 -0.24 -14.42 -17.17
N ALA A 84 -0.07 -13.99 -18.42
CA ALA A 84 -0.10 -12.57 -18.78
C ALA A 84 -1.45 -11.92 -18.46
N GLY A 85 -2.56 -12.62 -18.72
CA GLY A 85 -3.90 -12.16 -18.37
C GLY A 85 -4.12 -12.07 -16.86
N ALA A 86 -3.65 -13.05 -16.09
CA ALA A 86 -3.74 -13.02 -14.63
C ALA A 86 -2.94 -11.87 -14.01
N PHE A 87 -1.69 -11.66 -14.43
CA PHE A 87 -0.89 -10.51 -13.98
C PHE A 87 -1.54 -9.18 -14.38
N GLY A 88 -2.06 -9.07 -15.60
CA GLY A 88 -2.77 -7.86 -16.06
C GLY A 88 -4.04 -7.58 -15.24
N PHE A 89 -4.80 -8.62 -14.88
CA PHE A 89 -5.98 -8.49 -14.03
C PHE A 89 -5.63 -7.94 -12.64
N TYR A 90 -4.63 -8.53 -11.97
CA TYR A 90 -4.19 -8.04 -10.66
C TYR A 90 -3.54 -6.64 -10.75
N ALA A 91 -2.80 -6.34 -11.80
CA ALA A 91 -2.29 -5.00 -12.04
C ALA A 91 -3.43 -3.96 -12.16
N GLY A 92 -4.52 -4.32 -12.85
CA GLY A 92 -5.73 -3.49 -12.92
C GLY A 92 -6.39 -3.29 -11.55
N LEU A 93 -6.49 -4.35 -10.73
CA LEU A 93 -6.99 -4.22 -9.36
C LEU A 93 -6.10 -3.34 -8.49
N CYS A 94 -4.78 -3.46 -8.60
CA CYS A 94 -3.83 -2.58 -7.92
C CYS A 94 -3.99 -1.13 -8.36
N LEU A 95 -4.20 -0.87 -9.66
CA LEU A 95 -4.43 0.47 -10.17
C LEU A 95 -5.73 1.07 -9.61
N LEU A 96 -6.81 0.29 -9.56
CA LEU A 96 -8.08 0.73 -8.96
C LEU A 96 -7.93 1.00 -7.46
N GLY A 97 -7.20 0.14 -6.74
CA GLY A 97 -6.87 0.34 -5.33
C GLY A 97 -6.06 1.63 -5.12
N TRP A 98 -5.03 1.85 -5.92
CA TRP A 98 -4.24 3.08 -5.86
C TRP A 98 -5.06 4.34 -6.15
N LEU A 99 -5.97 4.30 -7.13
CA LEU A 99 -6.89 5.41 -7.38
C LEU A 99 -7.81 5.64 -6.18
N PHE A 100 -8.34 4.57 -5.58
CA PHE A 100 -9.13 4.69 -4.35
C PHE A 100 -8.32 5.32 -3.22
N ASP A 101 -7.07 4.92 -3.03
CA ASP A 101 -6.21 5.50 -1.99
C ASP A 101 -6.01 7.00 -2.22
N VAL A 102 -5.72 7.42 -3.46
CA VAL A 102 -5.53 8.84 -3.81
C VAL A 102 -6.78 9.69 -3.55
N PHE A 103 -7.99 9.16 -3.78
CA PHE A 103 -9.23 9.95 -3.68
C PHE A 103 -9.99 9.80 -2.36
N CYS A 104 -9.77 8.70 -1.65
CA CYS A 104 -10.59 8.32 -0.49
C CYS A 104 -9.77 8.10 0.79
N PHE A 105 -8.43 7.97 0.72
CA PHE A 105 -7.59 7.69 1.88
C PHE A 105 -6.85 8.96 2.33
N PRO A 106 -7.25 9.59 3.44
CA PRO A 106 -6.53 10.76 3.95
C PRO A 106 -5.21 10.37 4.59
N GLU A 107 -4.25 11.29 4.57
CA GLU A 107 -2.98 11.12 5.27
C GLU A 107 -3.17 11.32 6.77
N THR A 108 -2.85 10.31 7.58
CA THR A 108 -2.99 10.37 9.05
C THR A 108 -1.66 10.46 9.79
N ALA A 109 -0.54 10.38 9.07
CA ALA A 109 0.78 10.41 9.69
C ALA A 109 1.02 11.67 10.53
N GLY A 110 1.37 11.48 11.81
CA GLY A 110 1.71 12.55 12.73
C GLY A 110 0.52 13.34 13.29
N LEU A 111 -0.71 12.89 13.03
CA LEU A 111 -1.91 13.43 13.65
C LEU A 111 -2.24 12.72 14.96
N SER A 112 -2.88 13.44 15.88
CA SER A 112 -3.48 12.82 17.06
C SER A 112 -4.73 12.02 16.66
N LEU A 113 -5.13 11.07 17.48
CA LEU A 113 -6.32 10.26 17.23
C LEU A 113 -7.57 11.13 17.12
N GLU A 114 -7.67 12.17 17.93
CA GLU A 114 -8.77 13.14 17.93
C GLU A 114 -8.80 13.95 16.62
N GLU A 115 -7.63 14.35 16.10
CA GLU A 115 -7.52 15.04 14.80
C GLU A 115 -7.94 14.13 13.64
N VAL A 116 -7.52 12.86 13.67
CA VAL A 116 -7.93 11.87 12.66
C VAL A 116 -9.45 11.71 12.66
N GLN A 117 -10.10 11.67 13.82
CA GLN A 117 -11.57 11.61 13.89
C GLN A 117 -12.25 12.84 13.30
N LEU A 118 -11.65 14.02 13.45
CA LEU A 118 -12.20 15.24 12.89
C LEU A 118 -12.16 15.23 11.35
N ILE A 119 -11.09 14.69 10.77
CA ILE A 119 -10.91 14.54 9.31
C ILE A 119 -12.03 13.69 8.69
N PHE A 120 -12.47 12.63 9.39
CA PHE A 120 -13.51 11.72 8.91
C PHE A 120 -14.95 12.20 9.17
N LYS A 121 -15.14 13.36 9.80
CA LYS A 121 -16.48 13.83 10.21
C LYS A 121 -17.40 14.15 9.02
N ASP A 122 -16.87 14.80 7.99
CA ASP A 122 -17.65 15.34 6.87
C ASP A 122 -17.41 14.56 5.55
N GLY A 123 -16.73 13.42 5.59
CA GLY A 123 -16.47 12.56 4.43
C GLY A 123 -15.12 11.83 4.48
N PHE A 124 -14.50 11.61 3.32
CA PHE A 124 -13.18 10.96 3.22
C PHE A 124 -12.01 11.81 3.75
N GLY A 125 -12.22 13.11 3.99
CA GLY A 125 -11.23 13.95 4.67
C GLY A 125 -9.92 14.22 3.92
N VAL A 126 -9.76 13.76 2.67
CA VAL A 126 -8.49 13.87 1.90
C VAL A 126 -8.01 15.31 1.81
N LYS A 127 -8.87 16.25 1.38
CA LYS A 127 -8.51 17.68 1.28
C LYS A 127 -8.14 18.30 2.63
N GLU A 128 -8.80 17.87 3.70
CA GLU A 128 -8.56 18.39 5.04
C GLU A 128 -7.23 17.89 5.59
N SER A 129 -6.91 16.61 5.36
CA SER A 129 -5.60 16.04 5.68
C SER A 129 -4.46 16.77 4.96
N GLU A 130 -4.65 17.12 3.67
CA GLU A 130 -3.67 17.89 2.90
C GLU A 130 -3.49 19.31 3.45
N ARG A 131 -4.58 19.97 3.87
CA ARG A 131 -4.54 21.30 4.49
C ARG A 131 -3.72 21.28 5.77
N LEU A 132 -4.04 20.36 6.68
CA LEU A 132 -3.35 20.18 7.96
C LEU A 132 -1.85 19.89 7.76
N ARG A 133 -1.50 19.08 6.76
CA ARG A 133 -0.10 18.81 6.42
C ARG A 133 0.64 20.08 6.00
N LYS A 134 0.07 20.86 5.07
CA LYS A 134 0.66 22.12 4.60
C LYS A 134 0.85 23.10 5.77
N GLU A 135 -0.14 23.22 6.65
CA GLU A 135 -0.05 24.07 7.85
C GLU A 135 1.11 23.63 8.76
N ARG A 136 1.27 22.33 8.99
CA ARG A 136 2.36 21.79 9.81
C ARG A 136 3.75 21.96 9.17
N GLU A 137 3.85 21.78 7.86
CA GLU A 137 5.09 22.01 7.10
C GLU A 137 5.52 23.48 7.22
N MET A 138 4.58 24.43 7.08
CA MET A 138 4.84 25.86 7.27
C MET A 138 5.31 26.17 8.69
N LEU A 139 4.59 25.68 9.72
CA LEU A 139 4.96 25.89 11.12
C LEU A 139 6.34 25.29 11.46
N ALA A 140 6.69 24.14 10.88
CA ALA A 140 8.00 23.51 11.06
C ALA A 140 9.12 24.33 10.41
N GLN A 141 8.88 24.93 9.24
CA GLN A 141 9.81 25.83 8.58
C GLN A 141 10.01 27.12 9.40
N GLU A 142 8.93 27.73 9.91
CA GLU A 142 9.02 28.91 10.76
C GLU A 142 9.84 28.64 12.04
N LYS A 143 9.60 27.50 12.71
CA LYS A 143 10.37 27.11 13.89
C LYS A 143 11.84 26.92 13.57
N LYS A 144 12.17 26.28 12.44
CA LYS A 144 13.57 26.11 12.00
C LYS A 144 14.24 27.43 11.68
N ALA A 145 13.54 28.36 11.02
CA ALA A 145 14.06 29.68 10.70
C ALA A 145 14.38 30.47 12.00
N LYS A 146 13.43 30.53 12.94
CA LYS A 146 13.64 31.18 14.24
C LYS A 146 14.78 30.56 15.04
N ALA A 147 14.92 29.23 15.02
CA ALA A 147 16.00 28.54 15.70
C ALA A 147 17.38 28.83 15.05
N ALA A 148 17.44 28.93 13.72
CA ALA A 148 18.65 29.32 13.01
C ALA A 148 19.04 30.77 13.30
N GLU A 149 18.08 31.69 13.28
CA GLU A 149 18.30 33.10 13.66
C GLU A 149 18.83 33.20 15.10
N ALA A 150 18.22 32.49 16.05
CA ALA A 150 18.66 32.47 17.44
C ALA A 150 20.05 31.83 17.66
N ALA A 151 20.45 30.88 16.80
CA ALA A 151 21.79 30.27 16.86
C ALA A 151 22.88 31.13 16.20
N THR A 152 22.49 32.14 15.42
CA THR A 152 23.42 33.07 14.73
C THR A 152 23.53 34.41 15.46
N ALA A 153 22.71 34.66 16.49
CA ALA A 153 22.74 35.82 17.38
C ALA A 153 23.55 35.53 18.65
#